data_AF-A0A6M1MHW9-F1
#
_entry.id   AF-A0A6M1MHW9-F1
#
_cell.length_a   1.000
_cell.length_b   1.000
_cell.length_c   1.000
_cell.angle_alpha   90.00
_cell.angle_beta   90.00
_cell.angle_gamma   90.00
#
_symmetry.space_group_name_H-M   'P 1'
#
loop_
_entity.id
_entity.type
_entity.pdbx_description
1 polymer ?
#
loop_
_entity_poly.entity_id
_entity_poly.type
_entity_poly.pdbx_seq_one_letter_code
_entity_poly.pdbx_strand_id
1 'polypeptide(L)'
;MLNRLMPAPAAALGLGLLLALPLTAPAALADRAPAQLTVTGEGATEIAPDLATLQVGVTTTGATAAEALAANSAALEAVLARLREAGVEGRDLQTSSLSVTPNWTGYESSSSGPQISGYTAMNIVTVKVRKLDTLGAVLDAAVQDGANTLNGLTFGLQDPRPAMDTARQAAIEDAKAKAALYAEAAGVKLGRIAVITENSGYGGGPAPMFKEAAMSAAPVPVESGQLSMQATVTVVWDLAE
;
A
#
# COMPACT_ATOMS: atom_id res chain seq x y z
N MET A 1 -79.58 25.48 -67.97
CA MET A 1 -79.88 24.40 -68.93
C MET A 1 -78.85 24.48 -70.04
N LEU A 2 -78.06 23.41 -70.21
CA LEU A 2 -77.35 23.00 -71.45
C LEU A 2 -76.27 23.99 -71.98
N ASN A 3 -75.15 23.61 -72.56
CA ASN A 3 -74.42 22.36 -72.78
C ASN A 3 -73.11 22.82 -73.46
N ARG A 4 -72.00 22.17 -73.10
CA ARG A 4 -70.77 21.90 -73.88
C ARG A 4 -70.50 22.66 -75.21
N LEU A 5 -69.26 23.15 -75.39
CA LEU A 5 -68.12 22.50 -76.12
C LEU A 5 -67.09 23.55 -76.61
N MET A 6 -65.84 23.34 -76.19
CA MET A 6 -64.50 23.60 -76.80
C MET A 6 -64.41 24.26 -78.21
N PRO A 7 -63.33 25.02 -78.53
CA PRO A 7 -61.95 24.49 -78.58
C PRO A 7 -60.79 25.41 -78.16
N ALA A 8 -59.62 24.76 -77.98
CA ALA A 8 -58.28 25.30 -77.70
C ALA A 8 -57.62 25.88 -79.00
N PRO A 9 -56.31 26.18 -79.08
CA PRO A 9 -55.25 26.39 -78.05
C PRO A 9 -54.38 27.66 -78.31
N ALA A 10 -53.50 28.07 -77.38
CA ALA A 10 -52.17 28.65 -77.69
C ALA A 10 -51.38 28.98 -76.41
N ALA A 11 -50.06 28.92 -76.55
CA ALA A 11 -49.03 28.74 -75.52
C ALA A 11 -48.43 30.03 -74.93
N ALA A 12 -47.80 29.91 -73.74
CA ALA A 12 -46.58 30.62 -73.30
C ALA A 12 -46.19 30.08 -71.90
N LEU A 13 -45.10 29.30 -71.72
CA LEU A 13 -43.72 29.73 -71.42
C LEU A 13 -43.60 30.64 -70.18
N GLY A 14 -43.13 30.05 -69.08
CA GLY A 14 -42.76 30.75 -67.84
C GLY A 14 -41.74 29.92 -67.04
N LEU A 15 -40.49 30.35 -67.13
CA LEU A 15 -39.26 29.78 -66.57
C LEU A 15 -39.16 30.05 -65.06
N GLY A 16 -38.86 29.04 -64.24
CA GLY A 16 -38.63 29.17 -62.79
C GLY A 16 -37.37 28.40 -62.35
N LEU A 17 -36.30 29.14 -62.10
CA LEU A 17 -34.93 28.71 -61.78
C LEU A 17 -34.86 27.98 -60.43
N LEU A 18 -34.49 26.68 -60.41
CA LEU A 18 -34.09 25.98 -59.19
C LEU A 18 -32.64 26.34 -58.84
N LEU A 19 -32.45 27.13 -57.79
CA LEU A 19 -31.15 27.36 -57.16
C LEU A 19 -30.70 26.09 -56.42
N ALA A 20 -29.76 25.35 -57.00
CA ALA A 20 -29.03 24.29 -56.30
C ALA A 20 -27.91 24.93 -55.47
N LEU A 21 -28.13 25.06 -54.16
CA LEU A 21 -27.07 25.38 -53.19
C LEU A 21 -26.20 24.13 -53.00
N PRO A 22 -24.87 24.19 -53.20
CA PRO A 22 -24.00 23.09 -52.79
C PRO A 22 -24.00 23.04 -51.26
N LEU A 23 -24.51 21.94 -50.70
CA LEU A 23 -24.25 21.56 -49.30
C LEU A 23 -22.76 21.22 -49.19
N THR A 24 -21.90 22.22 -49.00
CA THR A 24 -20.57 21.98 -48.46
C THR A 24 -20.73 21.71 -46.98
N ALA A 25 -20.89 20.42 -46.62
CA ALA A 25 -20.72 20.00 -45.25
C ALA A 25 -19.30 20.39 -44.81
N PRO A 26 -19.11 21.09 -43.67
CA PRO A 26 -17.77 21.24 -43.12
C PRO A 26 -17.29 19.83 -42.80
N ALA A 27 -16.23 19.38 -43.48
CA ALA A 27 -15.42 18.29 -42.98
C ALA A 27 -14.89 18.76 -41.63
N ALA A 28 -15.61 18.44 -40.56
CA ALA A 28 -15.02 18.46 -39.24
C ALA A 28 -13.79 17.55 -39.36
N LEU A 29 -12.61 18.15 -39.34
CA LEU A 29 -11.38 17.45 -38.99
C LEU A 29 -11.70 16.83 -37.63
N ALA A 30 -12.18 15.59 -37.65
CA ALA A 30 -12.14 14.74 -36.49
C ALA A 30 -10.65 14.63 -36.20
N ASP A 31 -10.21 15.40 -35.21
CA ASP A 31 -8.88 15.31 -34.63
C ASP A 31 -8.77 13.87 -34.13
N ARG A 32 -8.28 12.98 -35.01
CA ARG A 32 -8.18 11.56 -34.72
C ARG A 32 -7.20 11.48 -33.57
N ALA A 33 -7.70 11.09 -32.40
CA ALA A 33 -6.83 10.84 -31.26
C ALA A 33 -5.64 9.99 -31.73
N PRO A 34 -4.40 10.37 -31.37
CA PRO A 34 -3.23 9.64 -31.82
C PRO A 34 -3.35 8.17 -31.43
N ALA A 35 -2.92 7.27 -32.33
CA ALA A 35 -2.85 5.85 -32.00
C ALA A 35 -1.88 5.68 -30.82
N GLN A 36 -2.30 4.96 -29.78
CA GLN A 36 -1.52 4.82 -28.56
C GLN A 36 -1.44 3.37 -28.14
N LEU A 37 -0.30 3.03 -27.51
CA LEU A 37 -0.07 1.76 -26.84
C LEU A 37 0.03 2.01 -25.34
N THR A 38 -0.80 1.35 -24.56
CA THR A 38 -0.74 1.40 -23.09
C THR A 38 -0.18 0.08 -22.58
N VAL A 39 0.91 0.13 -21.80
CA VAL A 39 1.52 -1.05 -21.19
C VAL A 39 1.75 -0.82 -19.71
N THR A 40 1.51 -1.87 -18.93
CA THR A 40 1.90 -1.92 -17.52
C THR A 40 3.19 -2.70 -17.37
N GLY A 41 4.20 -2.02 -16.81
CA GLY A 41 5.47 -2.60 -16.40
C GLY A 41 5.51 -2.86 -14.90
N GLU A 42 6.21 -3.91 -14.51
CA GLU A 42 6.39 -4.33 -13.13
C GLU A 42 7.88 -4.47 -12.84
N GLY A 43 8.30 -4.01 -11.68
CA GLY A 43 9.69 -4.09 -11.25
C GLY A 43 9.76 -4.45 -9.77
N ALA A 44 10.74 -5.28 -9.43
CA ALA A 44 10.97 -5.70 -8.06
C ALA A 44 12.46 -5.66 -7.73
N THR A 45 12.78 -5.45 -6.45
CA THR A 45 14.11 -5.67 -5.91
C THR A 45 14.02 -6.40 -4.57
N GLU A 46 14.98 -7.28 -4.32
CA GLU A 46 15.13 -8.01 -3.07
C GLU A 46 16.26 -7.39 -2.26
N ILE A 47 16.00 -7.10 -1.00
CA ILE A 47 16.99 -6.47 -0.12
C ILE A 47 16.90 -7.06 1.29
N ALA A 48 18.05 -7.25 1.93
CA ALA A 48 18.10 -7.66 3.33
C ALA A 48 17.57 -6.52 4.21
N PRO A 49 16.74 -6.81 5.23
CA PRO A 49 16.31 -5.80 6.18
C PRO A 49 17.49 -5.28 7.01
N ASP A 50 17.40 -4.02 7.44
CA ASP A 50 18.36 -3.38 8.34
C ASP A 50 17.66 -2.77 9.58
N LEU A 51 16.36 -3.03 9.73
CA LEU A 51 15.54 -2.58 10.84
C LEU A 51 14.65 -3.72 11.31
N ALA A 52 14.56 -3.89 12.63
CA ALA A 52 13.53 -4.68 13.28
C ALA A 52 12.66 -3.76 14.13
N THR A 53 11.35 -3.99 14.10
CA THR A 53 10.38 -3.34 14.97
C THR A 53 9.72 -4.40 15.84
N LEU A 54 9.84 -4.23 17.14
CA LEU A 54 9.31 -5.13 18.15
C LEU A 54 8.25 -4.39 18.96
N GLN A 55 7.14 -5.05 19.27
CA GLN A 55 6.18 -4.53 20.25
C GLN A 55 6.31 -5.31 21.54
N VAL A 56 6.71 -4.62 22.60
CA VAL A 56 6.93 -5.17 23.93
C VAL A 56 5.92 -4.56 24.86
N GLY A 57 5.28 -5.34 25.72
CA GLY A 57 4.28 -4.83 26.63
C GLY A 57 4.35 -5.44 28.02
N VAL A 58 3.86 -4.65 28.98
CA VAL A 58 3.70 -5.04 30.37
C VAL A 58 2.21 -5.02 30.68
N THR A 59 1.72 -6.14 31.21
CA THR A 59 0.36 -6.26 31.75
C THR A 59 0.41 -6.51 33.25
N THR A 60 -0.33 -5.73 34.04
CA THR A 60 -0.41 -5.85 35.50
C THR A 60 -1.85 -5.79 35.96
N THR A 61 -2.13 -6.35 37.13
CA THR A 61 -3.45 -6.31 37.75
C THR A 61 -3.39 -5.67 39.14
N GLY A 62 -4.50 -5.09 39.59
CA GLY A 62 -4.64 -4.47 40.90
C GLY A 62 -6.10 -4.46 41.37
N ALA A 63 -6.32 -4.27 42.67
CA ALA A 63 -7.68 -4.18 43.22
C ALA A 63 -8.35 -2.87 42.78
N THR A 64 -7.54 -1.81 42.58
CA THR A 64 -7.97 -0.54 42.00
C THR A 64 -7.25 -0.24 40.69
N ALA A 65 -7.84 0.62 39.86
CA ALA A 65 -7.20 1.10 38.64
C ALA A 65 -5.86 1.80 38.92
N ALA A 66 -5.77 2.54 40.03
CA ALA A 66 -4.56 3.25 40.44
C ALA A 66 -3.42 2.28 40.81
N GLU A 67 -3.73 1.22 41.56
CA GLU A 67 -2.76 0.18 41.90
C GLU A 67 -2.25 -0.54 40.64
N ALA A 68 -3.17 -0.93 39.74
CA ALA A 68 -2.81 -1.60 38.50
C ALA A 68 -1.88 -0.73 37.64
N LEU A 69 -2.19 0.56 37.50
CA LEU A 69 -1.41 1.53 36.71
C LEU A 69 -0.05 1.84 37.34
N ALA A 70 0.02 1.99 38.67
CA ALA A 70 1.28 2.24 39.37
C ALA A 70 2.24 1.06 39.24
N ALA A 71 1.74 -0.16 39.42
CA ALA A 71 2.51 -1.39 39.20
C ALA A 71 2.98 -1.50 37.73
N ASN A 72 2.10 -1.15 36.78
CA ASN A 72 2.44 -1.17 35.36
C ASN A 72 3.57 -0.21 35.02
N SER A 73 3.49 1.03 35.55
CA SER A 73 4.45 2.09 35.28
C SER A 73 5.83 1.72 35.83
N ALA A 74 5.89 1.19 37.05
CA ALA A 74 7.16 0.75 37.66
C ALA A 74 7.80 -0.40 36.86
N ALA A 75 7.01 -1.39 36.43
CA ALA A 75 7.50 -2.49 35.62
C ALA A 75 7.96 -2.01 34.22
N LEU A 76 7.23 -1.08 33.62
CA LEU A 76 7.63 -0.50 32.33
C LEU A 76 8.93 0.30 32.43
N GLU A 77 9.13 1.08 33.50
CA GLU A 77 10.38 1.82 33.70
C GLU A 77 11.59 0.88 33.79
N ALA A 78 11.45 -0.26 34.46
CA ALA A 78 12.48 -1.29 34.50
C ALA A 78 12.80 -1.85 33.10
N VAL A 79 11.77 -2.21 32.32
CA VAL A 79 11.94 -2.66 30.93
C VAL A 79 12.64 -1.61 30.07
N LEU A 80 12.22 -0.34 30.16
CA LEU A 80 12.83 0.75 29.40
C LEU A 80 14.29 1.00 29.80
N ALA A 81 14.64 0.85 31.07
CA ALA A 81 16.04 0.95 31.52
C ALA A 81 16.89 -0.16 30.90
N ARG A 82 16.42 -1.41 30.89
CA ARG A 82 17.13 -2.54 30.26
C ARG A 82 17.27 -2.42 28.77
N LEU A 83 16.23 -1.98 28.07
CA LEU A 83 16.31 -1.74 26.63
C LEU A 83 17.39 -0.69 26.30
N ARG A 84 17.54 0.34 27.14
CA ARG A 84 18.62 1.33 26.99
C ARG A 84 20.00 0.72 27.28
N GLU A 85 20.12 -0.12 28.31
CA GLU A 85 21.36 -0.86 28.61
C GLU A 85 21.75 -1.82 27.46
N ALA A 86 20.76 -2.43 26.81
CA ALA A 86 20.94 -3.25 25.61
C ALA A 86 21.27 -2.44 24.34
N GLY A 87 21.37 -1.11 24.45
CA GLY A 87 21.81 -0.22 23.38
C GLY A 87 20.68 0.38 22.54
N VAL A 88 19.41 0.26 22.95
CA VAL A 88 18.29 0.93 22.28
C VAL A 88 18.26 2.41 22.68
N GLU A 89 18.28 3.28 21.68
CA GLU A 89 18.24 4.72 21.91
C GLU A 89 16.82 5.20 22.27
N GLY A 90 16.72 6.28 23.06
CA GLY A 90 15.42 6.84 23.45
C GLY A 90 14.52 7.23 22.28
N ARG A 91 15.10 7.62 21.12
CA ARG A 91 14.35 7.94 19.89
C ARG A 91 13.69 6.72 19.23
N ASP A 92 14.16 5.53 19.58
CA ASP A 92 13.72 4.25 19.03
C ASP A 92 12.75 3.53 19.99
N LEU A 93 12.37 4.18 21.09
CA LEU A 93 11.38 3.70 22.06
C LEU A 93 10.15 4.61 22.00
N GLN A 94 8.99 4.03 21.71
CA GLN A 94 7.73 4.77 21.63
C GLN A 94 6.58 3.99 22.28
N THR A 95 5.99 4.55 23.34
CA THR A 95 4.72 4.01 23.87
C THR A 95 3.65 4.08 22.80
N SER A 96 3.10 2.91 22.46
CA SER A 96 2.15 2.70 21.37
C SER A 96 0.72 2.52 21.89
N SER A 97 0.56 2.00 23.09
CA SER A 97 -0.74 1.84 23.74
C SER A 97 -0.60 1.89 25.25
N LEU A 98 -1.57 2.50 25.92
CA LEU A 98 -1.76 2.43 27.36
C LEU A 98 -3.27 2.30 27.62
N SER A 99 -3.68 1.25 28.31
CA SER A 99 -5.08 1.02 28.66
C SER A 99 -5.21 0.49 30.09
N VAL A 100 -6.34 0.80 30.72
CA VAL A 100 -6.74 0.22 32.00
C VAL A 100 -8.18 -0.24 31.85
N THR A 101 -8.42 -1.53 32.07
CA THR A 101 -9.72 -2.16 31.85
C THR A 101 -10.20 -2.81 33.15
N PRO A 102 -11.46 -2.58 33.58
CA PRO A 102 -12.03 -3.29 34.72
C PRO A 102 -12.23 -4.78 34.41
N ASN A 103 -11.91 -5.63 35.39
CA ASN A 103 -12.11 -7.07 35.33
C ASN A 103 -13.48 -7.41 35.91
N TRP A 104 -14.42 -7.79 35.07
CA TRP A 104 -15.79 -8.12 35.48
C TRP A 104 -15.96 -9.60 35.77
N THR A 105 -16.78 -9.92 36.76
CA THR A 105 -17.17 -11.28 37.17
C THR A 105 -18.68 -11.36 37.39
N GLY A 106 -19.21 -12.58 37.52
CA GLY A 106 -20.61 -12.79 37.91
C GLY A 106 -21.62 -12.76 36.77
N TYR A 107 -21.19 -12.83 35.50
CA TYR A 107 -22.07 -12.88 34.33
C TYR A 107 -23.04 -14.08 34.31
N GLU A 108 -22.75 -15.13 35.08
CA GLU A 108 -23.51 -16.38 35.15
C GLU A 108 -24.62 -16.36 36.22
N SER A 109 -24.61 -15.36 37.11
CA SER A 109 -25.58 -15.24 38.20
C SER A 109 -26.76 -14.36 37.79
N SER A 110 -27.95 -14.96 37.65
CA SER A 110 -29.20 -14.24 37.34
C SER A 110 -29.71 -13.35 38.48
N SER A 111 -29.12 -13.44 39.69
CA SER A 111 -29.55 -12.69 40.88
C SER A 111 -28.67 -11.48 41.20
N SER A 112 -27.46 -11.41 40.66
CA SER A 112 -26.44 -10.44 41.06
C SER A 112 -25.69 -10.05 39.80
N GLY A 113 -26.01 -8.87 39.24
CA GLY A 113 -25.41 -8.37 38.01
C GLY A 113 -23.88 -8.28 38.05
N PRO A 114 -23.23 -7.93 36.92
CA PRO A 114 -21.78 -7.97 36.80
C PRO A 114 -21.08 -7.11 37.86
N GLN A 115 -20.08 -7.69 38.53
CA GLN A 115 -19.29 -7.03 39.58
C GLN A 115 -17.83 -6.89 39.15
N ILE A 116 -17.20 -5.76 39.51
CA ILE A 116 -15.78 -5.54 39.27
C ILE A 116 -14.97 -6.29 40.33
N SER A 117 -14.09 -7.18 39.87
CA SER A 117 -13.17 -7.98 40.69
C SER A 117 -11.75 -7.39 40.77
N GLY A 118 -11.45 -6.38 39.96
CA GLY A 118 -10.17 -5.70 39.91
C GLY A 118 -10.00 -4.93 38.60
N TYR A 119 -8.77 -4.53 38.30
CA TYR A 119 -8.41 -3.81 37.08
C TYR A 119 -7.15 -4.41 36.47
N THR A 120 -7.09 -4.40 35.15
CA THR A 120 -5.91 -4.79 34.37
C THR A 120 -5.38 -3.57 33.63
N ALA A 121 -4.13 -3.22 33.86
CA ALA A 121 -3.41 -2.19 33.13
C ALA A 121 -2.48 -2.84 32.10
N MET A 122 -2.47 -2.32 30.87
CA MET A 122 -1.63 -2.77 29.78
C MET A 122 -0.90 -1.56 29.19
N ASN A 123 0.41 -1.67 29.01
CA ASN A 123 1.21 -0.69 28.30
C ASN A 123 2.08 -1.41 27.26
N ILE A 124 2.05 -0.93 26.02
CA ILE A 124 2.84 -1.45 24.89
C ILE A 124 3.79 -0.37 24.43
N VAL A 125 5.06 -0.73 24.26
CA VAL A 125 6.11 0.08 23.67
C VAL A 125 6.57 -0.57 22.36
N THR A 126 6.60 0.24 21.31
CA THR A 126 7.29 -0.10 20.07
C THR A 126 8.77 0.22 20.22
N VAL A 127 9.60 -0.77 19.93
CA VAL A 127 11.05 -0.75 20.01
C VAL A 127 11.62 -0.92 18.60
N LYS A 128 12.38 0.05 18.13
CA LYS A 128 13.10 -0.02 16.85
C LYS A 128 14.54 -0.46 17.08
N VAL A 129 14.93 -1.58 16.48
CA VAL A 129 16.27 -2.15 16.56
C VAL A 129 16.95 -1.96 15.21
N ARG A 130 17.86 -0.98 15.15
CA ARG A 130 18.61 -0.61 13.93
C ARG A 130 19.87 -1.45 13.70
N LYS A 131 20.31 -2.18 14.73
CA LYS A 131 21.45 -3.10 14.67
C LYS A 131 20.89 -4.50 14.86
N LEU A 132 20.62 -5.20 13.76
CA LEU A 132 19.98 -6.51 13.84
C LEU A 132 20.81 -7.54 14.61
N ASP A 133 22.14 -7.41 14.63
CA ASP A 133 23.03 -8.27 15.42
C ASP A 133 22.77 -8.15 16.94
N THR A 134 22.16 -7.07 17.42
CA THR A 134 21.80 -6.89 18.84
C THR A 134 20.38 -7.34 19.14
N LEU A 135 19.61 -7.80 18.14
CA LEU A 135 18.18 -8.12 18.30
C LEU A 135 17.95 -9.23 19.33
N GLY A 136 18.77 -10.29 19.33
CA GLY A 136 18.67 -11.36 20.32
C GLY A 136 18.83 -10.83 21.76
N ALA A 137 19.84 -10.00 22.00
CA ALA A 137 20.07 -9.38 23.31
C ALA A 137 18.92 -8.43 23.72
N VAL A 138 18.34 -7.69 22.76
CA VAL A 138 17.18 -6.82 23.01
C VAL A 138 15.94 -7.64 23.35
N LEU A 139 15.71 -8.77 22.67
CA LEU A 139 14.62 -9.70 22.97
C LEU A 139 14.77 -10.31 24.35
N ASP A 140 15.96 -10.79 24.70
CA ASP A 140 16.25 -11.37 26.02
C ASP A 140 16.04 -10.33 27.13
N ALA A 141 16.53 -9.11 26.93
CA ALA A 141 16.36 -8.00 27.87
C ALA A 141 14.88 -7.59 28.06
N ALA A 142 14.08 -7.67 26.99
CA ALA A 142 12.65 -7.39 27.07
C ALA A 142 11.92 -8.45 27.93
N VAL A 143 12.22 -9.74 27.72
CA VAL A 143 11.49 -10.85 28.36
C VAL A 143 11.85 -11.02 29.84
N GLN A 144 13.11 -10.82 30.23
CA GLN A 144 13.58 -11.14 31.58
C GLN A 144 12.98 -10.26 32.69
N ASP A 145 12.72 -8.98 32.43
CA ASP A 145 12.39 -7.98 33.47
C ASP A 145 10.92 -7.49 33.43
N GLY A 146 10.01 -8.36 32.99
CA GLY A 146 8.58 -8.16 33.21
C GLY A 146 7.77 -7.72 32.00
N ALA A 147 8.38 -7.61 30.81
CA ALA A 147 7.56 -7.65 29.61
C ALA A 147 7.01 -9.06 29.42
N ASN A 148 5.77 -9.23 29.85
CA ASN A 148 5.04 -10.49 29.74
C ASN A 148 4.22 -10.57 28.44
N THR A 149 4.34 -9.55 27.58
CA THR A 149 3.64 -9.48 26.29
C THR A 149 4.64 -9.15 25.19
N LEU A 150 4.77 -10.04 24.20
CA LEU A 150 5.49 -9.79 22.94
C LEU A 150 4.48 -9.81 21.80
N ASN A 151 4.22 -8.63 21.20
CA ASN A 151 3.19 -8.43 20.18
C ASN A 151 3.79 -8.37 18.77
N GLY A 152 4.61 -9.37 18.45
CA GLY A 152 5.18 -9.57 17.12
C GLY A 152 6.49 -8.82 16.86
N LEU A 153 7.19 -9.33 15.85
CA LEU A 153 8.44 -8.82 15.32
C LEU A 153 8.24 -8.59 13.82
N THR A 154 8.61 -7.41 13.33
CA THR A 154 8.54 -7.08 11.90
C THR A 154 9.87 -6.52 11.43
N PHE A 155 10.33 -7.00 10.28
CA PHE A 155 11.52 -6.50 9.62
C PHE A 155 11.18 -5.40 8.61
N GLY A 156 12.09 -4.46 8.44
CA GLY A 156 11.92 -3.32 7.55
C GLY A 156 13.26 -2.75 7.09
N LEU A 157 13.14 -1.62 6.40
CA LEU A 157 14.27 -0.79 6.00
C LEU A 157 14.25 0.53 6.75
N GLN A 158 15.41 1.00 7.19
CA GLN A 158 15.56 2.35 7.73
C GLN A 158 15.30 3.40 6.66
N ASP A 159 15.77 3.15 5.43
CA ASP A 159 15.48 3.95 4.25
C ASP A 159 15.03 3.06 3.08
N PRO A 160 13.72 2.95 2.81
CA PRO A 160 13.22 2.14 1.70
C PRO A 160 13.38 2.82 0.33
N ARG A 161 13.72 4.11 0.27
CA ARG A 161 13.71 4.89 -0.99
C ARG A 161 14.68 4.33 -2.05
N PRO A 162 15.95 3.99 -1.74
CA PRO A 162 16.86 3.46 -2.75
C PRO A 162 16.39 2.13 -3.36
N ALA A 163 15.80 1.26 -2.52
CA ALA A 163 15.23 0.00 -2.98
C ALA A 163 13.98 0.24 -3.86
N MET A 164 13.10 1.15 -3.45
CA MET A 164 11.96 1.59 -4.27
C MET A 164 12.38 2.18 -5.61
N ASP A 165 13.42 3.03 -5.64
CA ASP A 165 13.92 3.63 -6.87
C ASP A 165 14.49 2.57 -7.83
N THR A 166 15.15 1.54 -7.28
CA THR A 166 15.61 0.38 -8.07
C THR A 166 14.42 -0.39 -8.66
N ALA A 167 13.37 -0.65 -7.87
CA ALA A 167 12.15 -1.31 -8.35
C ALA A 167 11.44 -0.48 -9.44
N ARG A 168 11.38 0.84 -9.30
CA ARG A 168 10.80 1.76 -10.31
C ARG A 168 11.57 1.74 -11.62
N GLN A 169 12.90 1.77 -11.56
CA GLN A 169 13.73 1.66 -12.75
C GLN A 169 13.48 0.34 -13.48
N ALA A 170 13.42 -0.78 -12.74
CA ALA A 170 13.08 -2.08 -13.31
C ALA A 170 11.68 -2.09 -13.95
N ALA A 171 10.69 -1.46 -13.31
CA ALA A 171 9.32 -1.38 -13.84
C ALA A 171 9.24 -0.61 -15.16
N ILE A 172 10.00 0.49 -15.28
CA ILE A 172 10.07 1.27 -16.52
C ILE A 172 10.78 0.49 -17.63
N GLU A 173 11.87 -0.22 -17.33
CA GLU A 173 12.57 -1.05 -18.31
C GLU A 173 11.70 -2.23 -18.79
N ASP A 174 10.96 -2.87 -17.88
CA ASP A 174 9.97 -3.90 -18.23
C ASP A 174 8.86 -3.34 -19.13
N ALA A 175 8.32 -2.16 -18.80
CA ALA A 175 7.31 -1.48 -19.62
C ALA A 175 7.82 -1.20 -21.04
N LYS A 176 9.06 -0.70 -21.16
CA LYS A 176 9.71 -0.43 -22.46
C LYS A 176 9.90 -1.71 -23.27
N ALA A 177 10.38 -2.79 -22.64
CA ALA A 177 10.62 -4.06 -23.31
C ALA A 177 9.31 -4.65 -23.87
N LYS A 178 8.24 -4.65 -23.06
CA LYS A 178 6.90 -5.09 -23.47
C LYS A 178 6.34 -4.22 -24.61
N ALA A 179 6.47 -2.89 -24.51
CA ALA A 179 5.98 -1.98 -25.54
C ALA A 179 6.70 -2.17 -26.88
N ALA A 180 8.02 -2.37 -26.87
CA ALA A 180 8.80 -2.67 -28.07
C ALA A 180 8.35 -3.99 -28.70
N LEU A 181 8.16 -5.04 -27.90
CA LEU A 181 7.68 -6.34 -28.35
C LEU A 181 6.30 -6.23 -29.02
N TYR A 182 5.36 -5.51 -28.41
CA TYR A 182 4.02 -5.33 -28.98
C TYR A 182 4.02 -4.52 -30.29
N ALA A 183 4.83 -3.46 -30.37
CA ALA A 183 4.96 -2.68 -31.58
C ALA A 183 5.53 -3.52 -32.74
N GLU A 184 6.59 -4.28 -32.48
CA GLU A 184 7.20 -5.19 -33.47
C GLU A 184 6.20 -6.25 -33.95
N ALA A 185 5.49 -6.91 -33.03
CA ALA A 185 4.52 -7.94 -33.36
C ALA A 185 3.31 -7.39 -34.14
N ALA A 186 2.93 -6.13 -33.91
CA ALA A 186 1.84 -5.48 -34.62
C ALA A 186 2.27 -4.82 -35.95
N GLY A 187 3.57 -4.81 -36.26
CA GLY A 187 4.10 -4.18 -37.48
C GLY A 187 4.00 -2.64 -37.49
N VAL A 188 4.01 -2.01 -36.32
CA VAL A 188 3.96 -0.54 -36.14
C VAL A 188 5.24 -0.05 -35.46
N LYS A 189 5.52 1.25 -35.55
CA LYS A 189 6.66 1.85 -34.84
C LYS A 189 6.25 2.36 -33.47
N LEU A 190 7.05 2.04 -32.45
CA LEU A 190 6.91 2.62 -31.12
C LEU A 190 7.41 4.06 -31.13
N GLY A 191 6.56 5.01 -30.74
CA GLY A 191 6.88 6.43 -30.65
C GLY A 191 7.34 6.86 -29.26
N ARG A 192 7.19 8.16 -28.97
CA ARG A 192 7.56 8.74 -27.68
C ARG A 192 6.60 8.28 -26.57
N ILE A 193 7.06 8.37 -25.33
CA ILE A 193 6.19 8.25 -24.15
C ILE A 193 5.31 9.50 -24.06
N ALA A 194 3.99 9.30 -24.04
CA ALA A 194 2.99 10.34 -23.86
C ALA A 194 2.66 10.56 -22.38
N VAL A 195 2.52 9.48 -21.61
CA VAL A 195 2.14 9.52 -20.19
C VAL A 195 2.89 8.42 -19.43
N ILE A 196 3.33 8.74 -18.21
CA ILE A 196 3.78 7.77 -17.22
C ILE A 196 2.92 7.97 -15.97
N THR A 197 2.27 6.90 -15.53
CA THR A 197 1.52 6.84 -14.28
C THR A 197 2.18 5.79 -13.39
N GLU A 198 2.73 6.23 -12.25
CA GLU A 198 3.10 5.29 -11.19
C GLU A 198 1.81 4.82 -10.52
N ASN A 199 1.54 3.52 -10.62
CA ASN A 199 0.43 2.92 -9.91
C ASN A 199 0.93 2.69 -8.49
N SER A 200 0.80 3.71 -7.63
CA SER A 200 0.98 3.52 -6.21
C SER A 200 -0.15 2.62 -5.75
N GLY A 201 0.11 1.31 -5.64
CA GLY A 201 -0.71 0.42 -4.85
C GLY A 201 -0.78 1.02 -3.46
N TYR A 202 -1.92 1.65 -3.13
CA TYR A 202 -2.15 2.24 -1.82
C TYR A 202 -2.29 1.08 -0.83
N GLY A 203 -1.16 0.58 -0.31
CA GLY A 203 -1.13 -0.51 0.66
C GLY A 203 -0.25 -1.68 0.23
N GLY A 204 1.01 -1.64 0.62
CA GLY A 204 1.93 -2.74 0.43
C GLY A 204 3.30 -2.36 0.91
N GLY A 205 3.46 -2.17 2.21
CA GLY A 205 4.79 -2.17 2.81
C GLY A 205 5.55 -3.44 2.41
N PRO A 206 6.89 -3.47 2.56
CA PRO A 206 7.69 -4.63 2.22
C PRO A 206 7.11 -5.89 2.85
N ALA A 207 6.75 -6.88 2.03
CA ALA A 207 6.29 -8.17 2.51
C ALA A 207 7.52 -9.06 2.74
N PRO A 208 7.67 -9.68 3.93
CA PRO A 208 8.76 -10.61 4.19
C PRO A 208 8.61 -11.86 3.33
N MET A 209 9.68 -12.26 2.65
CA MET A 209 9.77 -13.55 1.96
C MET A 209 10.47 -14.56 2.87
N PHE A 210 9.75 -15.62 3.27
CA PHE A 210 10.31 -16.70 4.08
C PHE A 210 11.05 -17.71 3.18
N LYS A 211 12.34 -17.95 3.45
CA LYS A 211 13.07 -19.13 2.97
C LYS A 211 13.13 -20.14 4.10
N GLU A 212 12.82 -21.41 3.84
CA GLU A 212 12.95 -22.50 4.82
C GLU A 212 14.41 -22.64 5.26
N ALA A 213 14.69 -22.36 6.53
CA ALA A 213 15.98 -22.61 7.17
C ALA A 213 15.82 -23.68 8.26
N ALA A 214 16.71 -24.67 8.25
CA ALA A 214 16.77 -25.75 9.22
C ALA A 214 17.31 -25.24 10.57
N MET A 215 16.59 -25.49 11.66
CA MET A 215 16.92 -24.98 13.00
C MET A 215 18.05 -25.75 13.69
N SER A 216 18.98 -25.00 14.31
CA SER A 216 19.91 -25.46 15.34
C SER A 216 19.81 -24.55 16.57
N ALA A 217 20.00 -25.13 17.75
CA ALA A 217 19.71 -24.51 19.05
C ALA A 217 20.82 -23.55 19.52
N ALA A 218 20.53 -22.24 19.49
CA ALA A 218 21.26 -21.13 20.13
C ALA A 218 20.24 -19.96 20.39
N PRO A 219 20.59 -18.81 21.02
CA PRO A 219 19.62 -17.83 21.53
C PRO A 219 18.61 -17.40 20.45
N VAL A 220 17.36 -17.17 20.87
CA VAL A 220 16.13 -17.10 20.03
C VAL A 220 16.46 -16.95 18.55
N PRO A 221 16.43 -18.03 17.74
CA PRO A 221 16.85 -17.97 16.34
C PRO A 221 15.87 -17.07 15.58
N VAL A 222 16.37 -15.93 15.14
CA VAL A 222 15.60 -14.94 14.39
C VAL A 222 16.23 -14.80 13.01
N GLU A 223 15.55 -15.37 12.02
CA GLU A 223 15.93 -15.25 10.60
C GLU A 223 15.14 -14.11 9.97
N SER A 224 15.84 -13.10 9.45
CA SER A 224 15.20 -11.87 8.95
C SER A 224 14.64 -11.99 7.54
N GLY A 225 15.03 -13.03 6.80
CA GLY A 225 14.66 -13.21 5.39
C GLY A 225 15.12 -12.05 4.49
N GLN A 226 14.46 -11.91 3.34
CA GLN A 226 14.61 -10.77 2.44
C GLN A 226 13.27 -10.03 2.31
N LEU A 227 13.36 -8.74 2.05
CA LEU A 227 12.22 -7.88 1.75
C LEU A 227 12.10 -7.70 0.24
N SER A 228 10.90 -7.90 -0.29
CA SER A 228 10.58 -7.63 -1.69
C SER A 228 9.96 -6.24 -1.84
N MET A 229 10.58 -5.41 -2.66
CA MET A 229 10.16 -4.05 -2.96
C MET A 229 9.68 -4.00 -4.40
N GLN A 230 8.42 -3.63 -4.60
CA GLN A 230 7.74 -3.72 -5.89
C GLN A 230 7.24 -2.34 -6.33
N ALA A 231 7.32 -2.10 -7.63
CA ALA A 231 6.76 -0.93 -8.29
C ALA A 231 6.02 -1.35 -9.56
N THR A 232 4.91 -0.68 -9.83
CA THR A 232 4.11 -0.89 -11.03
C THR A 232 3.90 0.45 -11.71
N VAL A 233 4.18 0.52 -13.00
CA VAL A 233 4.04 1.74 -13.80
C VAL A 233 3.19 1.43 -15.02
N THR A 234 2.20 2.26 -15.30
CA THR A 234 1.48 2.25 -16.57
C THR A 234 2.04 3.36 -17.43
N VAL A 235 2.49 3.00 -18.63
CA VAL A 235 3.09 3.93 -19.57
C VAL A 235 2.27 3.90 -20.85
N VAL A 236 2.05 5.07 -21.44
CA VAL A 236 1.36 5.25 -22.71
C VAL A 236 2.36 5.77 -23.71
N TRP A 237 2.50 5.10 -24.84
CA TRP A 237 3.32 5.52 -25.98
C TRP A 237 2.43 5.96 -27.14
N ASP A 238 2.87 6.98 -27.85
CA ASP A 238 2.36 7.26 -29.19
C ASP A 238 2.83 6.13 -30.13
N LEU A 239 1.99 5.74 -31.09
CA LEU A 239 2.34 4.83 -32.17
C LEU A 239 2.52 5.61 -33.47
N ALA A 240 3.48 5.18 -34.28
CA ALA A 240 3.73 5.71 -35.61
C ALA A 240 3.54 4.63 -36.68
N GLU A 241 3.07 5.05 -37.86
CA GLU A 241 3.00 4.23 -39.08
C GLU A 241 4.41 3.86 -39.62
#